data_AF-A0A938VHR1-F1
#
_entry.id   AF-A0A938VHR1-F1
#
_cell.length_a   1.000
_cell.length_b   1.000
_cell.length_c   1.000
_cell.angle_alpha   90.00
_cell.angle_beta   90.00
_cell.angle_gamma   90.00
#
_symmetry.space_group_name_H-M   'P 1'
#
loop_
_entity.id
_entity.type
_entity.pdbx_description
1 polymer ?
#
loop_
_entity_poly.entity_id
_entity_poly.type
_entity_poly.pdbx_seq_one_letter_code
_entity_poly.pdbx_strand_id
1 'polypeptide(L)'
;MDKLSRRDFLKLSGLGLAGLLAPPLNFDFDDPFTAQQGRVTVRTIWMYERPSVDSTKVKLLQQDAVFNISNTAVGEDEKSHNRIWYHAGTEGYVYSGNVQPVRTILNSPQMDIPKEGLLAEISVPFTDAHETPSRDSKVAYRMHYETTHWVKKVVTSENGQVWYQIRDDKWDKLYYARAEHIRIMNAGELAPISPDVPNREKKIVVRLK
;
A
#
# COMPACT_ATOMS: atom_id res chain seq x y z
N MET A 1 -61.16 -14.41 4.68
CA MET A 1 -59.99 -14.79 3.85
C MET A 1 -60.35 -14.48 2.40
N ASP A 2 -59.91 -13.34 1.89
CA ASP A 2 -60.25 -12.93 0.53
C ASP A 2 -59.59 -13.87 -0.48
N LYS A 3 -60.41 -14.36 -1.42
CA LYS A 3 -59.96 -15.26 -2.49
C LYS A 3 -59.09 -14.48 -3.46
N LEU A 4 -57.83 -14.90 -3.58
CA LEU A 4 -56.88 -14.42 -4.59
C LEU A 4 -57.53 -14.46 -5.98
N SER A 5 -57.64 -13.30 -6.64
CA SER A 5 -58.20 -13.25 -7.99
C SER A 5 -57.19 -13.81 -9.00
N ARG A 6 -57.67 -14.32 -10.14
CA ARG A 6 -56.81 -14.82 -11.23
C ARG A 6 -55.81 -13.77 -11.71
N ARG A 7 -56.20 -12.49 -11.67
CA ARG A 7 -55.33 -11.36 -12.05
C ARG A 7 -54.21 -11.14 -11.03
N ASP A 8 -54.51 -11.29 -9.74
CA ASP A 8 -53.52 -11.12 -8.68
C ASP A 8 -52.53 -12.29 -8.66
N PHE A 9 -53.02 -13.50 -8.95
CA PHE A 9 -52.15 -14.66 -9.16
C PHE A 9 -51.18 -14.44 -10.33
N LEU A 10 -51.68 -13.98 -11.49
CA LEU A 10 -50.81 -13.69 -12.64
C LEU A 10 -49.78 -12.59 -12.37
N LYS A 11 -50.15 -11.55 -11.63
CA LYS A 11 -49.20 -10.50 -11.20
C LYS A 11 -48.14 -11.06 -10.27
N LEU A 12 -48.52 -11.88 -9.28
CA LEU A 12 -47.57 -12.51 -8.36
C LEU A 12 -46.65 -13.49 -9.06
N SER A 13 -47.17 -14.32 -9.96
CA SER A 13 -46.36 -15.25 -10.75
C SER A 13 -45.40 -14.52 -11.68
N GLY A 14 -45.84 -13.43 -12.30
CA GLY A 14 -44.98 -12.57 -13.13
C GLY A 14 -43.85 -11.91 -12.33
N LEU A 15 -44.16 -11.40 -11.13
CA LEU A 15 -43.15 -10.86 -10.20
C LEU A 15 -42.18 -11.94 -9.70
N GLY A 16 -42.68 -13.14 -9.40
CA GLY A 16 -41.84 -14.28 -9.00
C GLY A 16 -40.89 -14.73 -10.10
N LEU A 17 -41.36 -14.79 -11.35
CA LEU A 17 -40.51 -15.12 -12.50
C LEU A 17 -39.46 -14.02 -12.77
N ALA A 18 -39.85 -12.75 -12.62
CA ALA A 18 -38.92 -11.63 -12.75
C ALA A 18 -37.82 -11.64 -11.68
N GLY A 19 -38.15 -12.08 -10.45
CA GLY A 19 -37.18 -12.26 -9.37
C GLY A 19 -36.17 -13.38 -9.62
N LEU A 20 -36.58 -14.46 -10.31
CA LEU A 20 -35.67 -15.56 -10.71
C LEU A 20 -34.72 -15.18 -11.84
N LEU A 21 -35.10 -14.18 -12.65
CA LEU A 21 -34.30 -13.63 -13.73
C LEU A 21 -33.50 -12.40 -13.31
N ALA A 22 -33.72 -11.90 -12.09
CA ALA A 22 -32.93 -10.81 -11.55
C ALA A 22 -31.51 -11.33 -11.30
N PRO A 23 -30.47 -10.63 -11.80
CA PRO A 23 -29.09 -10.99 -11.46
C PRO A 23 -28.90 -10.88 -9.95
N PRO A 24 -28.03 -11.72 -9.35
CA PRO A 24 -27.71 -11.59 -7.93
C PRO A 24 -27.21 -10.16 -7.68
N LEU A 25 -27.78 -9.51 -6.66
CA LEU A 25 -27.26 -8.25 -6.15
C LEU A 25 -25.94 -8.53 -5.43
N ASN A 26 -24.88 -8.72 -6.19
CA ASN A 26 -23.52 -8.75 -5.67
C ASN A 26 -23.10 -7.31 -5.41
N PHE A 27 -23.33 -6.86 -4.19
CA PHE A 27 -22.65 -5.67 -3.69
C PHE A 27 -21.24 -6.09 -3.27
N ASP A 28 -20.32 -6.12 -4.23
CA ASP A 28 -18.88 -6.16 -3.92
C ASP A 28 -18.52 -4.78 -3.37
N PHE A 29 -18.68 -4.62 -2.06
CA PHE A 29 -18.08 -3.50 -1.36
C PHE A 29 -16.61 -3.85 -1.19
N ASP A 30 -15.78 -3.44 -2.15
CA ASP A 30 -14.33 -3.45 -1.98
C ASP A 30 -14.02 -2.67 -0.69
N ASP A 31 -13.60 -3.37 0.36
CA ASP A 31 -13.15 -2.72 1.58
C ASP A 31 -11.86 -1.96 1.24
N PRO A 32 -11.86 -0.61 1.29
CA PRO A 32 -10.71 0.20 0.90
C PRO A 32 -9.49 -0.05 1.80
N PHE A 33 -9.69 -0.68 2.96
CA PHE A 33 -8.66 -1.05 3.90
C PHE A 33 -8.18 -2.49 3.73
N THR A 34 -8.70 -3.24 2.75
CA THR A 34 -8.23 -4.60 2.44
C THR A 34 -6.72 -4.60 2.23
N ALA A 35 -6.01 -5.38 3.06
CA ALA A 35 -4.54 -5.48 3.08
C ALA A 35 -3.79 -4.15 3.31
N GLN A 36 -4.48 -3.09 3.76
CA GLN A 36 -3.87 -1.80 4.07
C GLN A 36 -3.16 -1.88 5.43
N GLN A 37 -1.90 -1.46 5.44
CA GLN A 37 -1.07 -1.42 6.64
C GLN A 37 -0.56 0.00 6.88
N GLY A 38 -0.11 0.25 8.11
CA GLY A 38 0.57 1.47 8.52
C GLY A 38 1.96 1.14 9.04
N ARG A 39 2.98 1.85 8.56
CA ARG A 39 4.36 1.80 9.07
C ARG A 39 4.66 3.06 9.86
N VAL A 40 5.17 2.91 11.08
CA VAL A 40 5.62 4.04 11.90
C VAL A 40 6.87 4.68 11.31
N THR A 41 6.82 6.00 11.07
CA THR A 41 7.89 6.75 10.39
C THR A 41 8.85 7.48 11.33
N VAL A 42 8.48 7.62 12.60
CA VAL A 42 9.26 8.30 13.64
C VAL A 42 9.77 7.30 14.69
N ARG A 43 10.67 7.73 15.59
CA ARG A 43 11.31 6.85 16.58
C ARG A 43 10.31 6.03 17.39
N THR A 44 9.30 6.68 17.95
CA THR A 44 8.24 6.05 18.74
C THR A 44 6.95 6.83 18.65
N ILE A 45 5.82 6.12 18.73
CA ILE A 45 4.48 6.69 18.87
C ILE A 45 3.66 5.90 19.87
N TRP A 46 2.67 6.56 20.49
CA TRP A 46 1.66 5.90 21.31
C TRP A 46 0.43 5.56 20.47
N MET A 47 -0.10 4.37 20.71
CA MET A 47 -1.46 3.98 20.34
C MET A 47 -2.40 4.31 21.51
N TYR A 48 -3.60 4.75 21.19
CA TYR A 48 -4.59 5.26 22.12
C TYR A 48 -5.91 4.50 22.03
N GLU A 49 -6.70 4.49 23.10
CA GLU A 49 -8.00 3.82 23.13
C GLU A 49 -9.06 4.55 22.28
N ARG A 50 -8.95 5.88 22.17
CA ARG A 50 -9.78 6.76 21.33
C ARG A 50 -8.88 7.62 20.42
N PRO A 51 -9.40 8.21 19.32
CA PRO A 51 -8.63 9.08 18.42
C PRO A 51 -8.35 10.46 19.04
N SER A 52 -7.66 10.48 20.18
CA SER A 52 -7.28 11.67 20.93
C SER A 52 -5.99 11.41 21.72
N VAL A 53 -5.11 12.40 21.77
CA VAL A 53 -3.84 12.34 22.53
C VAL A 53 -4.04 12.33 24.04
N ASP A 54 -5.22 12.74 24.51
CA ASP A 54 -5.60 12.75 25.94
C ASP A 54 -6.25 11.43 26.38
N SER A 55 -6.43 10.49 25.45
CA SER A 55 -6.99 9.16 25.73
C SER A 55 -5.96 8.26 26.44
N THR A 56 -6.43 7.15 26.99
CA THR A 56 -5.60 6.09 27.57
C THR A 56 -4.60 5.59 26.54
N LYS A 57 -3.32 5.52 26.92
CA LYS A 57 -2.26 4.92 26.10
C LYS A 57 -2.37 3.40 26.19
N VAL A 58 -2.58 2.76 25.05
CA VAL A 58 -2.74 1.30 24.93
C VAL A 58 -1.40 0.60 24.71
N LYS A 59 -0.59 1.11 23.77
CA LYS A 59 0.64 0.44 23.32
C LYS A 59 1.66 1.44 22.81
N LEU A 60 2.95 1.19 23.07
CA LEU A 60 4.05 1.94 22.47
C LEU A 60 4.50 1.22 21.19
N LEU A 61 4.53 1.93 20.07
CA LEU A 61 5.04 1.43 18.79
C LEU A 61 6.38 2.10 18.48
N GLN A 62 7.35 1.32 18.02
CA GLN A 62 8.68 1.80 17.59
C GLN A 62 8.68 2.10 16.09
N GLN A 63 9.72 2.78 15.62
CA GLN A 63 10.00 2.97 14.19
C GLN A 63 9.93 1.64 13.43
N ASP A 64 9.37 1.68 12.22
CA ASP A 64 9.16 0.53 11.34
C ASP A 64 8.20 -0.54 11.89
N ALA A 65 7.55 -0.32 13.04
CA ALA A 65 6.43 -1.15 13.45
C ALA A 65 5.33 -1.07 12.37
N VAL A 66 4.84 -2.24 11.96
CA VAL A 66 3.76 -2.37 10.98
C VAL A 66 2.51 -2.87 11.69
N PHE A 67 1.37 -2.25 11.40
CA PHE A 67 0.07 -2.66 11.90
C PHE A 67 -0.98 -2.56 10.80
N ASN A 68 -2.06 -3.34 10.89
CA ASN A 68 -3.16 -3.26 9.94
C ASN A 68 -3.98 -2.00 10.19
N ILE A 69 -4.35 -1.28 9.13
CA ILE A 69 -5.29 -0.17 9.22
C ILE A 69 -6.65 -0.75 8.86
N SER A 70 -7.63 -0.68 9.76
CA SER A 70 -8.98 -1.21 9.53
C SER A 70 -10.01 -0.10 9.28
N ASN A 71 -9.71 1.14 9.66
CA ASN A 71 -10.55 2.31 9.41
C ASN A 71 -9.76 3.61 9.64
N THR A 72 -10.40 4.74 9.34
CA THR A 72 -9.98 6.08 9.74
C THR A 72 -10.98 6.70 10.71
N ALA A 73 -10.50 7.49 11.65
CA ALA A 73 -11.31 8.30 12.56
C ALA A 73 -10.88 9.76 12.54
N VAL A 74 -11.80 10.65 12.92
CA VAL A 74 -11.55 12.09 13.04
C VAL A 74 -11.37 12.42 14.52
N GLY A 75 -10.26 13.06 14.86
CA GLY A 75 -9.95 13.50 16.21
C GLY A 75 -10.83 14.67 16.66
N GLU A 76 -11.02 14.76 17.97
CA GLU A 76 -11.89 15.76 18.61
C GLU A 76 -11.36 17.20 18.50
N ASP A 77 -10.04 17.39 18.42
CA ASP A 77 -9.44 18.73 18.30
C ASP A 77 -9.69 19.36 16.92
N GLU A 78 -10.68 20.26 16.85
CA GLU A 78 -11.05 20.97 15.64
C GLU A 78 -10.00 21.96 15.14
N LYS A 79 -9.07 22.40 16.01
CA LYS A 79 -8.01 23.34 15.65
C LYS A 79 -6.79 22.65 15.06
N SER A 80 -6.70 21.32 15.17
CA SER A 80 -5.59 20.57 14.59
C SER A 80 -5.60 20.66 13.07
N HIS A 81 -4.42 20.94 12.49
CA HIS A 81 -4.19 20.95 11.05
C HIS A 81 -4.36 19.55 10.42
N ASN A 82 -4.17 18.49 11.19
CA ASN A 82 -4.45 17.12 10.80
C ASN A 82 -5.27 16.44 11.92
N ARG A 83 -6.49 16.05 11.57
CA ARG A 83 -7.43 15.39 12.48
C ARG A 83 -7.57 13.90 12.19
N ILE A 84 -6.80 13.34 11.27
CA ILE A 84 -6.96 11.96 10.85
C ILE A 84 -6.20 11.03 11.78
N TRP A 85 -6.88 9.98 12.23
CA TRP A 85 -6.34 8.87 13.00
C TRP A 85 -6.61 7.56 12.26
N TYR A 86 -5.67 6.63 12.34
CA TYR A 86 -5.88 5.27 11.85
C TYR A 86 -6.35 4.38 12.98
N HIS A 87 -7.39 3.59 12.72
CA HIS A 87 -7.78 2.49 13.58
C HIS A 87 -6.87 1.30 13.29
N ALA A 88 -6.03 0.94 14.26
CA ALA A 88 -4.99 -0.08 14.15
C ALA A 88 -5.58 -1.47 14.47
N GLY A 89 -6.18 -2.10 13.45
CA GLY A 89 -6.82 -3.41 13.59
C GLY A 89 -7.98 -3.36 14.58
N THR A 90 -7.81 -4.03 15.73
CA THR A 90 -8.74 -4.01 16.87
C THR A 90 -8.09 -3.49 18.15
N GLU A 91 -6.86 -2.97 18.08
CA GLU A 91 -6.07 -2.62 19.27
C GLU A 91 -6.32 -1.19 19.75
N GLY A 92 -6.55 -0.23 18.84
CA GLY A 92 -6.74 1.17 19.19
C GLY A 92 -6.51 2.13 18.01
N TYR A 93 -6.19 3.38 18.32
CA TYR A 93 -6.05 4.47 17.37
C TYR A 93 -4.63 5.04 17.38
N VAL A 94 -4.13 5.37 16.19
CA VAL A 94 -2.79 5.95 15.99
C VAL A 94 -2.91 7.22 15.16
N TYR A 95 -2.22 8.29 15.58
CA TYR A 95 -2.23 9.55 14.85
C TYR A 95 -1.59 9.39 13.46
N SER A 96 -2.33 9.76 12.41
CA SER A 96 -1.93 9.47 11.02
C SER A 96 -0.65 10.18 10.59
N GLY A 97 -0.32 11.34 11.16
CA GLY A 97 0.82 12.15 10.75
C GLY A 97 2.18 11.47 10.92
N ASN A 98 2.25 10.41 11.73
CA ASN A 98 3.48 9.65 11.99
C ASN A 98 3.47 8.25 11.35
N VAL A 99 2.53 8.00 10.45
CA VAL A 99 2.29 6.67 9.87
C VAL A 99 2.25 6.79 8.35
N GLN A 100 3.09 6.02 7.68
CA GLN A 100 3.03 5.82 6.23
C GLN A 100 2.04 4.69 5.95
N PRO A 101 0.97 4.92 5.18
CA PRO A 101 0.17 3.82 4.62
C PRO A 101 1.05 2.99 3.69
N VAL A 102 1.08 1.67 3.89
CA VAL A 102 1.91 0.72 3.13
C VAL A 102 1.12 -0.55 2.81
N ARG A 103 1.65 -1.38 1.90
CA ARG A 103 1.16 -2.73 1.63
C ARG A 103 2.33 -3.71 1.60
N THR A 104 2.04 -4.99 1.77
CA THR A 104 3.01 -6.08 1.59
C THR A 104 2.65 -6.86 0.33
N ILE A 105 3.27 -6.52 -0.79
CA ILE A 105 3.06 -7.16 -2.09
C ILE A 105 4.37 -7.83 -2.50
N LEU A 106 4.36 -9.15 -2.56
CA LEU A 106 5.47 -9.94 -3.07
C LEU A 106 5.31 -10.15 -4.59
N ASN A 107 6.43 -10.05 -5.32
CA ASN A 107 6.46 -10.11 -6.77
C ASN A 107 7.20 -11.35 -7.24
N SER A 108 6.84 -11.85 -8.43
CA SER A 108 7.66 -12.81 -9.15
C SER A 108 8.89 -12.10 -9.73
N PRO A 109 10.13 -12.50 -9.36
CA PRO A 109 11.34 -11.87 -9.86
C PRO A 109 11.49 -11.99 -11.39
N GLN A 110 11.85 -10.89 -12.04
CA GLN A 110 12.26 -10.89 -13.43
C GLN A 110 13.73 -11.31 -13.53
N MET A 111 13.96 -12.41 -14.25
CA MET A 111 15.31 -13.01 -14.38
C MET A 111 16.14 -12.40 -15.52
N ASP A 112 15.52 -11.66 -16.43
CA ASP A 112 16.21 -10.96 -17.52
C ASP A 112 16.30 -9.46 -17.23
N ILE A 113 17.51 -9.01 -16.91
CA ILE A 113 17.79 -7.60 -16.60
C ILE A 113 18.72 -7.04 -17.69
N PRO A 114 18.25 -6.06 -18.49
CA PRO A 114 19.07 -5.38 -19.49
C PRO A 114 20.32 -4.71 -18.90
N LYS A 115 21.33 -4.43 -19.73
CA LYS A 115 22.60 -3.80 -19.29
C LYS A 115 22.38 -2.41 -18.71
N GLU A 116 21.41 -1.70 -19.26
CA GLU A 116 20.96 -0.37 -18.86
C GLU A 116 20.34 -0.41 -17.46
N GLY A 117 19.82 -1.57 -17.04
CA GLY A 117 19.08 -1.77 -15.81
C GLY A 117 17.60 -1.43 -15.94
N LEU A 118 16.85 -1.70 -14.89
CA LEU A 118 15.41 -1.43 -14.82
C LEU A 118 15.11 -0.58 -13.59
N LEU A 119 14.19 0.37 -13.73
CA LEU A 119 13.65 1.07 -12.58
C LEU A 119 12.65 0.16 -11.87
N ALA A 120 12.71 0.14 -10.54
CA ALA A 120 11.85 -0.69 -9.72
C ALA A 120 11.48 0.05 -8.44
N GLU A 121 10.39 -0.36 -7.79
CA GLU A 121 9.93 0.19 -6.53
C GLU A 121 9.88 -0.88 -5.43
N ILE A 122 10.05 -0.47 -4.18
CA ILE A 122 9.83 -1.36 -3.04
C ILE A 122 8.32 -1.49 -2.79
N SER A 123 7.79 -2.72 -2.86
CA SER A 123 6.36 -3.01 -2.74
C SER A 123 5.97 -3.67 -1.41
N VAL A 124 6.87 -3.64 -0.43
CA VAL A 124 6.67 -4.09 0.95
C VAL A 124 6.99 -2.95 1.92
N PRO A 125 6.53 -2.98 3.19
CA PRO A 125 6.71 -1.85 4.13
C PRO A 125 8.16 -1.35 4.19
N PHE A 126 9.09 -2.30 4.19
CA PHE A 126 10.52 -2.05 4.01
C PHE A 126 11.25 -3.35 3.62
N THR A 127 12.44 -3.20 3.07
CA THR A 127 13.41 -4.28 2.88
C THR A 127 14.82 -3.76 3.13
N ASP A 128 15.71 -4.64 3.56
CA ASP A 128 17.09 -4.27 3.85
C ASP A 128 17.98 -4.45 2.61
N ALA A 129 18.93 -3.54 2.45
CA ALA A 129 19.98 -3.59 1.44
C ALA A 129 21.24 -4.21 2.06
N HIS A 130 21.73 -5.29 1.46
CA HIS A 130 22.84 -6.10 1.94
C HIS A 130 24.10 -5.91 1.09
N GLU A 131 25.29 -6.07 1.69
CA GLU A 131 26.56 -5.98 0.97
C GLU A 131 26.78 -7.14 -0.03
N THR A 132 26.18 -8.31 0.23
CA THR A 132 26.21 -9.51 -0.62
C THR A 132 24.81 -10.14 -0.71
N PRO A 133 24.49 -10.97 -1.73
CA PRO A 133 23.16 -11.58 -1.91
C PRO A 133 22.95 -12.76 -0.93
N SER A 134 22.95 -12.46 0.37
CA SER A 134 22.72 -13.41 1.44
C SER A 134 22.01 -12.73 2.60
N ARG A 135 21.12 -13.47 3.25
CA ARG A 135 20.41 -12.99 4.44
C ARG A 135 21.36 -12.72 5.62
N ASP A 136 22.47 -13.45 5.68
CA ASP A 136 23.48 -13.32 6.73
C ASP A 136 24.49 -12.20 6.43
N SER A 137 24.37 -11.58 5.26
CA SER A 137 25.21 -10.45 4.87
C SER A 137 24.89 -9.22 5.71
N LYS A 138 25.92 -8.41 5.96
CA LYS A 138 25.78 -7.13 6.66
C LYS A 138 24.77 -6.23 5.93
N VAL A 139 23.82 -5.72 6.71
CA VAL A 139 22.86 -4.71 6.25
C VAL A 139 23.56 -3.35 6.15
N ALA A 140 23.53 -2.74 4.98
CA ALA A 140 24.04 -1.41 4.74
C ALA A 140 23.03 -0.34 5.18
N TYR A 141 21.78 -0.47 4.74
CA TYR A 141 20.66 0.41 5.11
C TYR A 141 19.31 -0.23 4.77
N ARG A 142 18.23 0.43 5.18
CA ARG A 142 16.85 0.03 4.92
C ARG A 142 16.22 0.87 3.82
N MET A 143 15.56 0.20 2.89
CA MET A 143 14.74 0.81 1.84
C MET A 143 13.26 0.69 2.21
N HIS A 144 12.49 1.71 1.91
CA HIS A 144 11.11 1.83 2.38
C HIS A 144 10.13 1.72 1.22
N TYR A 145 8.88 1.35 1.56
CA TYR A 145 7.76 1.28 0.63
C TYR A 145 7.70 2.49 -0.32
N GLU A 146 7.46 2.21 -1.61
CA GLU A 146 7.37 3.17 -2.73
C GLU A 146 8.65 3.98 -3.02
N THR A 147 9.78 3.68 -2.39
CA THR A 147 11.06 4.20 -2.87
C THR A 147 11.48 3.50 -4.15
N THR A 148 12.00 4.26 -5.12
CA THR A 148 12.41 3.76 -6.43
C THR A 148 13.92 3.58 -6.52
N HIS A 149 14.37 2.45 -7.09
CA HIS A 149 15.77 2.07 -7.20
C HIS A 149 16.08 1.50 -8.58
N TRP A 150 17.31 1.67 -9.05
CA TRP A 150 17.78 1.05 -10.28
C TRP A 150 18.30 -0.35 -10.01
N VAL A 151 17.62 -1.35 -10.58
CA VAL A 151 18.07 -2.75 -10.60
C VAL A 151 19.06 -2.92 -11.76
N LYS A 152 20.28 -3.35 -11.44
CA LYS A 152 21.37 -3.54 -12.41
C LYS A 152 21.56 -4.99 -12.80
N LYS A 153 21.29 -5.93 -11.88
CA LYS A 153 21.43 -7.38 -12.10
C LYS A 153 20.48 -8.16 -11.21
N VAL A 154 20.26 -9.41 -11.57
CA VAL A 154 19.61 -10.43 -10.74
C VAL A 154 20.61 -11.53 -10.42
N VAL A 155 20.57 -12.05 -9.20
CA VAL A 155 21.44 -13.11 -8.71
C VAL A 155 20.63 -14.11 -7.92
N THR A 156 20.83 -15.39 -8.19
CA THR A 156 20.31 -16.47 -7.35
C THR A 156 21.40 -16.92 -6.40
N SER A 157 21.16 -16.83 -5.09
CA SER A 157 22.11 -17.32 -4.08
C SER A 157 22.10 -18.85 -4.02
N GLU A 158 23.10 -19.44 -3.34
CA GLU A 158 23.29 -20.89 -3.25
C GLU A 158 22.07 -21.64 -2.67
N ASN A 159 21.28 -20.97 -1.84
CA ASN A 159 20.03 -21.50 -1.27
C ASN A 159 18.79 -21.33 -2.17
N GLY A 160 18.96 -20.86 -3.42
CA GLY A 160 17.87 -20.64 -4.37
C GLY A 160 17.11 -19.32 -4.20
N GLN A 161 17.43 -18.49 -3.20
CA GLN A 161 16.80 -17.18 -3.05
C GLN A 161 17.27 -16.22 -4.15
N VAL A 162 16.32 -15.48 -4.73
CA VAL A 162 16.61 -14.49 -5.78
C VAL A 162 16.79 -13.10 -5.17
N TRP A 163 17.83 -12.42 -5.62
CA TRP A 163 18.25 -11.08 -5.18
C TRP A 163 18.41 -10.16 -6.39
N TYR A 164 18.04 -8.90 -6.22
CA TYR A 164 18.41 -7.85 -7.15
C TYR A 164 19.62 -7.09 -6.64
N GLN A 165 20.57 -6.83 -7.54
CA GLN A 165 21.62 -5.86 -7.34
C GLN A 165 21.06 -4.46 -7.65
N ILE A 166 21.01 -3.62 -6.63
CA ILE A 166 20.44 -2.28 -6.67
C ILE A 166 21.53 -1.22 -6.58
N ARG A 167 21.34 -0.09 -7.26
CA ARG A 167 22.25 1.04 -7.24
C ARG A 167 21.81 2.07 -6.21
N ASP A 168 22.69 2.36 -5.26
CA ASP A 168 22.56 3.43 -4.28
C ASP A 168 22.70 4.79 -4.95
N ASP A 169 21.77 5.71 -4.67
CA ASP A 169 21.74 7.04 -5.27
C ASP A 169 22.78 8.00 -4.67
N LYS A 170 23.14 7.80 -3.40
CA LYS A 170 24.02 8.70 -2.65
C LYS A 170 25.50 8.48 -2.96
N TRP A 171 25.95 7.23 -3.06
CA TRP A 171 27.36 6.87 -3.22
C TRP A 171 27.66 6.05 -4.46
N ASP A 172 26.65 5.78 -5.29
CA ASP A 172 26.76 4.93 -6.49
C ASP A 172 27.29 3.51 -6.20
N LYS A 173 27.05 3.04 -4.98
CA LYS A 173 27.41 1.68 -4.54
C LYS A 173 26.33 0.68 -4.96
N LEU A 174 26.75 -0.57 -5.10
CA LEU A 174 25.85 -1.67 -5.43
C LEU A 174 25.58 -2.51 -4.18
N TYR A 175 24.30 -2.69 -3.87
CA TYR A 175 23.83 -3.54 -2.78
C TYR A 175 22.87 -4.60 -3.29
N TYR A 176 22.45 -5.51 -2.43
CA TYR A 176 21.54 -6.59 -2.76
C TYR A 176 20.29 -6.54 -1.89
N ALA A 177 19.12 -6.70 -2.51
CA ALA A 177 17.85 -6.83 -1.80
C ALA A 177 17.04 -7.99 -2.37
N ARG A 178 16.13 -8.55 -1.56
CA ARG A 178 15.30 -9.68 -1.99
C ARG A 178 14.46 -9.27 -3.18
N ALA A 179 14.57 -10.02 -4.28
CA ALA A 179 13.94 -9.65 -5.54
C ALA A 179 12.40 -9.66 -5.44
N GLU A 180 11.83 -10.55 -4.64
CA GLU A 180 10.38 -10.63 -4.42
C GLU A 180 9.79 -9.39 -3.71
N HIS A 181 10.60 -8.61 -2.99
CA HIS A 181 10.15 -7.38 -2.32
C HIS A 181 10.07 -6.18 -3.28
N ILE A 182 10.52 -6.35 -4.53
CA ILE A 182 10.78 -5.27 -5.47
C ILE A 182 9.95 -5.50 -6.73
N ARG A 183 9.11 -4.52 -7.06
CA ARG A 183 8.29 -4.53 -8.28
C ARG A 183 9.02 -3.79 -9.39
N ILE A 184 9.31 -4.46 -10.49
CA ILE A 184 9.86 -3.83 -11.69
C ILE A 184 8.78 -2.94 -12.31
N MET A 185 9.13 -1.69 -12.61
CA MET A 185 8.24 -0.75 -13.29
C MET A 185 8.29 -0.99 -14.79
N ASN A 186 7.14 -1.08 -15.43
CA ASN A 186 7.08 -1.24 -16.88
C ASN A 186 7.19 0.11 -17.61
N ALA A 187 7.54 0.08 -18.89
CA ALA A 187 7.74 1.29 -19.68
C ALA A 187 6.47 2.15 -19.82
N GLY A 188 5.28 1.54 -19.77
CA GLY A 188 4.00 2.25 -19.85
C GLY A 188 3.72 3.08 -18.59
N GLU A 189 4.10 2.58 -17.41
CA GLU A 189 4.01 3.32 -16.14
C GLU A 189 4.93 4.54 -16.10
N LEU A 190 6.04 4.48 -16.83
CA LEU A 190 7.02 5.57 -16.94
C LEU A 190 6.70 6.54 -18.08
N ALA A 191 5.71 6.22 -18.93
CA ALA A 191 5.36 7.05 -20.06
C ALA A 191 4.70 8.36 -19.59
N PRO A 192 4.99 9.50 -20.25
CA PRO A 192 4.30 10.74 -19.95
C PRO A 192 2.79 10.61 -20.18
N ILE A 193 1.99 11.02 -19.20
CA ILE A 193 0.51 11.07 -19.32
C ILE A 193 0.01 12.11 -20.35
N SER A 194 0.86 13.06 -20.73
CA SER A 194 0.55 14.10 -21.72
C SER A 194 1.79 14.40 -22.54
N PRO A 195 2.15 13.50 -23.49
CA PRO A 195 3.37 13.62 -24.28
C PRO A 195 3.31 14.82 -25.24
N ASP A 196 2.12 15.15 -25.74
CA ASP A 196 1.90 16.21 -26.74
C ASP A 196 1.88 17.62 -26.14
N VAL A 197 1.82 17.75 -24.81
CA VAL A 197 1.83 19.05 -24.13
C VAL A 197 3.28 19.55 -24.01
N PRO A 198 3.62 20.72 -24.58
CA PRO A 198 4.96 21.28 -24.45
C PRO A 198 5.37 21.47 -22.99
N ASN A 199 6.64 21.21 -22.66
CA ASN A 199 7.13 21.30 -21.27
C ASN A 199 6.88 22.66 -20.61
N ARG A 200 6.92 23.77 -21.39
CA ARG A 200 6.64 25.13 -20.91
C ARG A 200 5.20 25.34 -20.42
N GLU A 201 4.26 24.48 -20.83
CA GLU A 201 2.84 24.58 -20.49
C GLU A 201 2.47 23.65 -19.31
N LYS A 202 3.33 22.68 -19.00
CA LYS A 202 3.20 21.82 -17.82
C LYS A 202 3.50 22.64 -16.57
N LYS A 203 2.53 22.71 -15.65
CA LYS A 203 2.63 23.51 -14.42
C LYS A 203 1.99 22.78 -13.24
N ILE A 204 2.58 22.93 -12.07
CA ILE A 204 1.98 22.53 -10.80
C ILE A 204 1.23 23.74 -10.25
N VAL A 205 -0.09 23.64 -10.12
CA VAL A 205 -0.93 24.72 -9.61
C VAL A 205 -1.31 24.41 -8.17
N VAL A 206 -0.75 25.19 -7.24
CA VAL A 206 -1.09 25.10 -5.81
C VAL A 206 -2.08 26.22 -5.48
N ARG A 207 -3.27 25.87 -5.01
CA ARG A 207 -4.23 26.84 -4.48
C ARG A 207 -4.04 26.94 -2.97
N LEU A 208 -3.44 28.03 -2.52
CA LEU A 208 -3.40 28.38 -1.11
C LEU A 208 -4.71 29.09 -0.77
N LYS A 209 -5.40 28.62 0.28
CA LYS A 209 -6.50 29.35 0.91
C LYS A 209 -5.94 30.42 1.84
#